data_AF-W1XSI7-F1
#
_entry.id   AF-W1XSI7-F1
#
_cell.length_a   1.000
_cell.length_b   1.000
_cell.length_c   1.000
_cell.angle_alpha   90.00
_cell.angle_beta   90.00
_cell.angle_gamma   90.00
#
_symmetry.space_group_name_H-M   'P 1'
#
loop_
_entity.id
_entity.type
_entity.pdbx_description
1 polymer ?
#
loop_
_entity_poly.entity_id
_entity_poly.type
_entity_poly.pdbx_seq_one_letter_code
_entity_poly.pdbx_strand_id
1 'polypeptide(L)' 'EYLDETRVSVVYHLPLSEIIYDYFDKLKSATKGYASLDYELIGYKQSPMVKMDILLNGDPVDALSIIVHKDRAATRGRA' A
#
# COMPACT_ATOMS: atom_id res chain seq x y z
N GLU A 1 16.89 -10.13 -10.23
CA GLU A 1 17.54 -11.30 -10.86
C GLU A 1 16.79 -11.63 -12.14
N TYR A 2 17.48 -11.81 -13.27
CA TYR A 2 16.83 -12.18 -14.53
C TYR A 2 16.74 -13.71 -14.57
N LEU A 3 15.51 -14.23 -14.56
CA LEU A 3 15.26 -15.67 -14.57
C LEU A 3 15.44 -16.25 -15.99
N ASP A 4 15.20 -15.42 -17.01
CA ASP A 4 15.34 -15.72 -18.43
C ASP A 4 15.39 -14.40 -19.24
N GLU A 5 15.58 -14.44 -20.56
CA GLU A 5 15.57 -13.24 -21.42
C GLU A 5 14.26 -12.44 -21.34
N THR A 6 13.16 -13.09 -20.96
CA THR A 6 11.80 -12.51 -20.91
C THR A 6 11.24 -12.34 -19.50
N ARG A 7 11.95 -12.80 -18.46
CA ARG A 7 11.42 -12.86 -17.08
C ARG A 7 12.38 -12.24 -16.07
N VAL A 8 11.84 -11.36 -15.24
CA VAL A 8 12.60 -10.66 -14.20
C VAL A 8 11.99 -10.96 -12.84
N SER A 9 12.82 -11.40 -11.91
CA SER A 9 12.52 -11.46 -10.48
C SER A 9 12.97 -10.15 -9.82
N VAL A 10 12.04 -9.51 -9.12
CA VAL A 10 12.29 -8.25 -8.40
C VAL A 10 11.86 -8.40 -6.96
N VAL A 11 12.76 -8.05 -6.04
CA VAL A 11 12.52 -8.10 -4.60
C VAL A 11 12.51 -6.66 -4.08
N TYR A 12 11.40 -6.28 -3.43
CA TYR A 12 11.24 -4.97 -2.82
C TYR A 12 10.80 -5.11 -1.36
N HIS A 13 11.26 -4.18 -0.53
CA HIS A 13 10.74 -4.02 0.82
C HIS A 13 9.67 -2.92 0.81
N LEU A 14 8.42 -3.32 1.01
CA LEU A 14 7.27 -2.43 1.00
C LEU A 14 6.46 -2.61 2.29
N PRO A 15 5.80 -1.55 2.80
CA PRO A 15 4.88 -1.69 3.91
C PRO A 15 3.68 -2.57 3.51
N LEU A 16 3.30 -3.52 4.37
CA LEU A 16 2.17 -4.42 4.12
C LEU A 16 0.86 -3.65 3.84
N SER A 17 0.67 -2.51 4.50
CA SER A 17 -0.49 -1.62 4.30
C SER A 17 -0.65 -1.14 2.86
N GLU A 18 0.45 -1.03 2.11
CA GLU A 18 0.40 -0.65 0.69
C GLU A 18 0.07 -1.83 -0.21
N ILE A 19 0.54 -3.04 0.13
CA ILE A 19 0.25 -4.26 -0.64
C ILE A 19 -1.24 -4.60 -0.59
N ILE A 20 -1.87 -4.45 0.59
CA ILE A 20 -3.30 -4.74 0.79
C ILE A 20 -4.19 -3.75 0.00
N TYR A 21 -3.71 -2.54 -0.27
CA TYR A 21 -4.51 -1.49 -0.88
C TYR A 21 -4.11 -1.24 -2.34
N ASP A 22 -4.91 -1.71 -3.30
CA ASP A 22 -4.84 -1.37 -4.73
C ASP A 22 -3.53 -1.79 -5.46
N TYR A 23 -2.54 -2.33 -4.75
CA TYR A 23 -1.27 -2.75 -5.35
C TYR A 23 -1.42 -3.98 -6.25
N PHE A 24 -2.20 -4.98 -5.82
CA PHE A 24 -2.42 -6.20 -6.61
C PHE A 24 -3.11 -5.89 -7.95
N ASP A 25 -4.15 -5.07 -7.93
CA ASP A 25 -4.90 -4.69 -9.13
C ASP A 25 -4.03 -3.86 -10.07
N LYS A 26 -3.25 -2.91 -9.53
CA LYS A 26 -2.26 -2.14 -10.32
C LYS A 26 -1.20 -3.03 -10.94
N LEU A 27 -0.66 -3.98 -10.20
CA LEU A 27 0.36 -4.91 -10.70
C LEU A 27 -0.19 -5.75 -11.86
N LYS A 28 -1.38 -6.36 -11.67
CA LYS A 28 -2.02 -7.16 -12.70
C LYS A 28 -2.38 -6.33 -13.93
N SER A 29 -2.90 -5.12 -13.74
CA SER A 29 -3.21 -4.20 -14.84
C SER A 29 -1.97 -3.78 -15.63
N ALA A 30 -0.91 -3.31 -14.95
CA ALA A 30 0.33 -2.85 -15.58
C ALA A 30 1.05 -3.96 -16.35
N THR A 31 0.94 -5.20 -15.87
CA THR A 31 1.61 -6.36 -16.47
C THR A 31 0.69 -7.20 -17.34
N LYS A 32 -0.54 -6.74 -17.62
CA LYS A 32 -1.56 -7.51 -18.37
C LYS A 32 -1.77 -8.94 -17.85
N GLY A 33 -1.65 -9.11 -16.53
CA GLY A 33 -1.84 -10.39 -15.85
C GLY A 33 -0.60 -11.28 -15.71
N TYR A 34 0.51 -10.95 -16.39
CA TYR A 34 1.71 -11.79 -16.43
C TYR A 34 2.52 -11.80 -15.13
N ALA A 35 2.42 -10.77 -14.29
CA ALA A 35 3.16 -10.76 -13.03
C ALA A 35 2.43 -11.54 -11.92
N SER A 36 3.22 -12.28 -11.14
CA SER A 36 2.85 -12.88 -9.88
C SER A 36 3.56 -12.14 -8.74
N LEU A 37 2.91 -12.07 -7.58
CA LEU A 37 3.47 -11.48 -6.37
C LEU A 37 3.46 -12.54 -5.28
N ASP A 38 4.58 -12.67 -4.57
CA ASP A 38 4.68 -13.35 -3.30
C ASP A 38 5.25 -12.37 -2.26
N TYR A 39 4.83 -12.47 -1.01
CA TYR A 39 5.30 -11.58 0.05
C TYR A 39 5.56 -12.34 1.34
N GLU A 40 6.65 -11.95 2.02
CA GLU A 40 7.01 -12.45 3.34
C GLU A 40 7.09 -11.29 4.33
N LEU A 41 6.61 -11.52 5.56
CA LEU A 41 6.69 -10.54 6.62
C LEU A 41 8.12 -10.49 7.19
N ILE A 42 8.85 -9.45 6.85
CA ILE A 42 10.24 -9.21 7.32
C ILE A 42 10.32 -8.54 8.71
N GLY A 43 9.18 -8.38 9.40
CA GLY A 43 9.08 -7.77 10.74
C GLY A 43 8.51 -6.36 10.75
N TYR A 44 8.44 -5.78 11.96
CA TYR A 44 7.92 -4.43 12.19
C TYR A 44 9.03 -3.39 12.07
N LYS A 45 8.73 -2.28 11.37
CA LYS A 45 9.65 -1.15 11.23
C LYS A 45 8.98 0.12 11.74
N GLN A 46 9.73 0.91 12.52
CA GLN A 46 9.25 2.21 12.97
C GLN A 46 9.11 3.16 11.77
N SER A 47 7.97 3.84 11.69
CA SER A 47 7.64 4.76 10.61
C SER A 47 6.74 5.88 11.16
N PRO A 48 6.81 7.12 10.65
CA PRO A 48 5.97 8.22 11.13
C PRO A 48 4.53 8.04 10.63
N MET A 49 3.74 7.34 11.44
CA MET A 49 2.32 7.09 11.20
C MET A 49 1.46 8.10 11.96
N VAL A 50 0.36 8.54 11.34
CA VAL A 50 -0.64 9.42 11.93
C VAL A 50 -2.03 8.80 11.78
N LYS A 51 -2.89 9.00 12.78
CA LYS A 51 -4.33 8.67 12.68
C LYS A 51 -5.01 9.79 11.91
N MET A 52 -5.70 9.44 10.83
CA MET A 52 -6.52 10.37 10.06
C MET A 52 -7.99 10.05 10.36
N ASP A 53 -8.66 10.98 11.03
CA ASP A 53 -10.08 10.90 11.34
C ASP A 53 -10.89 11.59 10.23
N ILE A 54 -12.02 11.00 9.84
CA ILE A 54 -12.94 11.58 8.87
C ILE A 54 -14.16 12.10 9.63
N LEU A 55 -14.44 13.40 9.48
CA LEU A 55 -15.58 14.04 10.12
C LEU A 55 -16.76 14.07 9.14
N LEU A 56 -17.92 13.59 9.58
CA LEU A 56 -19.18 13.69 8.86
C LEU A 56 -20.09 14.64 9.64
N ASN A 57 -20.51 15.74 9.03
CA ASN A 57 -21.28 16.81 9.71
C ASN A 57 -20.61 17.37 10.98
N GLY A 58 -19.28 17.28 11.09
CA GLY A 58 -18.52 17.74 12.26
C GLY A 58 -18.28 16.66 13.32
N ASP A 59 -18.90 15.49 13.19
CA ASP A 59 -18.68 14.37 14.10
C ASP A 59 -17.67 13.37 13.51
N PRO A 60 -16.65 12.94 14.28
CA PRO A 60 -15.69 11.96 13.81
C PRO A 60 -16.35 10.58 13.64
N VAL A 61 -16.13 9.95 12.49
CA VAL A 61 -16.61 8.60 12.19
C VAL A 61 -15.46 7.62 12.36
N ASP A 62 -15.44 6.90 13.48
CA ASP A 62 -14.38 5.93 13.80
C ASP A 62 -14.25 4.83 12.73
N ALA A 63 -15.37 4.39 12.15
CA ALA A 63 -15.39 3.36 11.11
C ALA A 63 -14.64 3.76 9.83
N LEU A 64 -14.45 5.06 9.61
CA LEU A 64 -13.74 5.61 8.46
C LEU A 64 -12.33 6.10 8.81
N SER A 65 -11.95 6.02 10.08
CA SER A 65 -10.64 6.49 10.54
C SER A 65 -9.56 5.50 10.15
N ILE A 66 -8.46 6.00 9.58
CA ILE A 66 -7.38 5.16 9.05
C ILE A 66 -6.01 5.61 9.55
N ILE A 67 -5.11 4.66 9.72
CA ILE A 67 -3.71 4.93 10.05
C ILE A 67 -2.93 5.06 8.75
N VAL A 68 -2.30 6.21 8.53
CA VAL A 68 -1.58 6.54 7.29
C VAL A 68 -0.22 7.14 7.60
N HIS A 69 0.72 7.02 6.67
CA HIS A 69 2.01 7.69 6.79
C HIS A 69 1.81 9.21 6.74
N LYS A 70 2.54 9.96 7.59
CA LYS A 70 2.40 11.43 7.72
C LYS A 70 2.40 12.16 6.37
N ASP A 71 3.36 11.80 5.51
CA ASP A 71 3.52 12.45 4.20
C ASP A 71 2.38 12.16 3.21
N ARG A 72 1.66 11.05 3.41
CA ARG A 72 0.53 10.64 2.55
C ARG A 72 -0.83 11.05 3.10
N ALA A 73 -0.91 11.49 4.36
CA ALA A 73 -2.16 11.85 5.00
C ALA A 73 -2.93 12.92 4.21
N ALA A 74 -2.25 13.97 3.74
CA ALA A 74 -2.89 15.06 3.01
C ALA A 74 -3.45 14.62 1.64
N THR A 75 -2.73 13.77 0.91
CA THR A 75 -3.19 13.25 -0.38
C THR A 75 -4.37 12.30 -0.19
N ARG A 76 -4.32 11.44 0.83
CA ARG A 76 -5.35 10.43 1.07
C ARG A 76 -6.62 11.00 1.69
N GLY A 77 -6.53 12.06 2.49
CA GLY A 77 -7.70 12.77 3.01
C GLY A 77 -8.41 13.65 1.97
N ARG A 78 -7.80 13.86 0.79
CA ARG A 78 -8.39 14.63 -0.33
C ARG A 78 -9.01 13.76 -1.43
N ALA A 79 -8.70 12.46 -1.44
CA ALA A 79 -9.18 11.49 -2.43
C ALA A 79 -10.52 10.90 -1.98
#